data_AF-A0A2T3KWU2-F1
#
_entry.id   AF-A0A2T3KWU2-F1
#
_cell.length_a   1.000
_cell.length_b   1.000
_cell.length_c   1.000
_cell.angle_alpha   90.00
_cell.angle_beta   90.00
_cell.angle_gamma   90.00
#
_symmetry.space_group_name_H-M   'P 1'
#
loop_
_entity.id
_entity.type
_entity.pdbx_description
1 polymer ?
#
loop_
_entity_poly.entity_id
_entity_poly.type
_entity_poly.pdbx_seq_one_letter_code
_entity_poly.pdbx_strand_id
1 'polypeptide(L)'
;MDIVPKFSDVKHLSDLAKVFALPMLAVAYILQTGVVLGFDGYFSFGINSELSENQALARFLIIVILKAIWVSFFGALAYSLIAFVHIMGSEIVVPLCASIFFVFALIGFFDIQIPQEVPKIEKFWSYCFLVWGFFLLNVKDQLDLNIDGKAS
;
A
#
# COMPACT_ATOMS: atom_id res chain seq x y z
N MET A 1 10.78 6.55 -31.09
CA MET A 1 10.02 6.04 -29.95
C MET A 1 10.46 6.83 -28.74
N ASP A 2 9.59 7.69 -28.21
CA ASP A 2 9.84 8.42 -26.96
C ASP A 2 9.82 7.40 -25.81
N ILE A 3 10.99 6.87 -25.46
CA ILE A 3 11.20 5.89 -24.37
C ILE A 3 11.22 6.59 -23.00
N VAL A 4 11.22 7.93 -22.99
CA VAL A 4 11.22 8.73 -21.77
C VAL A 4 9.76 9.07 -21.43
N PRO A 5 9.20 8.58 -20.31
CA PRO A 5 7.87 8.99 -19.88
C PRO A 5 7.84 10.51 -19.73
N LYS A 6 6.83 11.16 -20.32
CA LYS A 6 6.74 12.62 -20.24
C LYS A 6 6.50 12.98 -18.77
N PHE A 7 7.10 14.07 -18.30
CA PHE A 7 6.87 14.56 -16.93
C PHE A 7 5.38 14.74 -16.58
N SER A 8 4.53 14.99 -17.59
CA SER A 8 3.07 14.98 -17.46
C SER A 8 2.53 13.64 -16.93
N ASP A 9 3.07 12.53 -17.42
CA ASP A 9 2.62 11.17 -17.10
C ASP A 9 2.99 10.82 -15.65
N VAL A 10 4.13 11.31 -15.16
CA VAL A 10 4.55 11.15 -13.76
C VAL A 10 3.64 11.91 -12.81
N LYS A 11 3.22 13.13 -13.18
CA LYS A 11 2.27 13.92 -12.36
C LYS A 11 0.89 13.25 -12.30
N HIS A 12 0.39 12.74 -13.42
CA HIS A 12 -0.84 11.97 -13.46
C HIS A 12 -0.76 10.67 -12.65
N LEU A 13 0.36 9.93 -12.72
CA LEU A 13 0.59 8.75 -11.88
C LEU A 13 0.60 9.10 -10.38
N SER A 14 1.21 10.23 -10.04
CA SER A 14 1.34 10.69 -8.66
C SER A 14 -0.01 11.11 -8.05
N ASP A 15 -0.88 11.78 -8.84
CA ASP A 15 -2.24 12.11 -8.41
C ASP A 15 -3.14 10.87 -8.34
N LEU A 16 -2.96 9.91 -9.26
CA LEU A 16 -3.62 8.61 -9.18
C LEU A 16 -3.22 7.87 -7.90
N ALA A 17 -1.93 7.93 -7.53
CA ALA A 17 -1.42 7.24 -6.36
C ALA A 17 -2.07 7.70 -5.04
N LYS A 18 -2.46 8.96 -4.91
CA LYS A 18 -3.22 9.46 -3.74
C LYS A 18 -4.55 8.74 -3.54
N VAL A 19 -5.25 8.49 -4.64
CA VAL A 19 -6.58 7.86 -4.60
C VAL A 19 -6.44 6.36 -4.38
N PHE A 20 -5.42 5.75 -4.98
CA PHE A 20 -5.27 4.30 -5.02
C PHE A 20 -4.37 3.70 -3.92
N ALA A 21 -3.57 4.48 -3.19
CA ALA A 21 -2.65 3.94 -2.18
C ALA A 21 -3.35 3.05 -1.13
N LEU A 22 -4.41 3.54 -0.49
CA LEU A 22 -5.15 2.76 0.50
C LEU A 22 -5.93 1.58 -0.12
N PRO A 23 -6.69 1.75 -1.22
CA PRO A 23 -7.33 0.64 -1.92
C PRO A 23 -6.36 -0.46 -2.35
N MET A 24 -5.19 -0.10 -2.90
CA MET A 24 -4.16 -1.06 -3.31
C MET A 24 -3.61 -1.85 -2.13
N LEU A 25 -3.38 -1.19 -1.00
CA LEU A 25 -2.91 -1.84 0.22
C LEU A 25 -3.94 -2.83 0.75
N ALA A 26 -5.23 -2.44 0.78
CA ALA A 26 -6.31 -3.31 1.20
C ALA A 26 -6.44 -4.56 0.32
N VAL A 27 -6.39 -4.39 -1.01
CA VAL A 27 -6.47 -5.52 -1.94
C VAL A 27 -5.24 -6.43 -1.84
N ALA A 28 -4.03 -5.87 -1.75
CA ALA A 28 -2.80 -6.65 -1.57
C ALA A 28 -2.88 -7.52 -0.29
N TYR A 29 -3.36 -6.94 0.80
CA TYR A 29 -3.55 -7.66 2.06
C TYR A 29 -4.63 -8.74 1.97
N ILE A 30 -5.77 -8.45 1.33
CA ILE A 30 -6.85 -9.44 1.14
C ILE A 30 -6.37 -10.61 0.28
N LEU A 31 -5.62 -10.36 -0.79
CA LEU A 31 -5.06 -11.42 -1.63
C LEU A 31 -4.06 -12.28 -0.87
N GLN A 32 -3.20 -11.66 -0.05
CA GLN A 32 -2.20 -12.39 0.75
C GLN A 32 -2.83 -13.24 1.87
N THR A 33 -3.89 -12.73 2.51
CA THR A 33 -4.47 -13.33 3.72
C THR A 33 -5.80 -14.05 3.47
N GLY A 34 -6.32 -14.00 2.25
CA GLY A 34 -7.62 -14.51 1.87
C GLY A 34 -8.80 -13.74 2.46
N VAL A 35 -10.02 -14.15 2.06
CA VAL A 35 -11.30 -13.60 2.55
C VAL A 35 -11.75 -14.34 3.81
N VAL A 36 -10.90 -14.31 4.83
CA VAL A 36 -11.17 -14.91 6.14
C VAL A 36 -10.74 -13.94 7.23
N LEU A 37 -11.57 -13.78 8.25
CA LEU A 37 -11.24 -13.08 9.50
C LEU A 37 -10.95 -14.12 10.57
N GLY A 38 -9.72 -14.14 11.08
CA GLY A 38 -9.37 -15.07 12.15
C GLY A 38 -8.03 -14.77 12.78
N PHE A 39 -7.88 -15.23 14.02
CA PHE A 39 -6.60 -15.37 14.70
C PHE A 39 -6.28 -16.86 14.76
N ASP A 40 -5.06 -17.23 14.35
CA ASP A 40 -4.57 -18.60 14.21
C ASP A 40 -5.20 -19.58 15.22
N GLY A 41 -6.14 -20.38 14.72
CA GLY A 41 -6.73 -21.53 15.43
C GLY A 41 -7.92 -21.26 16.37
N TYR A 42 -8.29 -20.02 16.69
CA TYR A 42 -9.34 -19.75 17.70
C TYR A 42 -10.67 -19.28 17.13
N PHE A 43 -10.67 -18.55 16.03
CA PHE A 43 -11.88 -18.02 15.40
C PHE A 43 -11.65 -17.89 13.91
N SER A 44 -12.54 -18.46 13.09
CA SER A 44 -12.51 -18.32 11.62
C SER A 44 -13.90 -17.89 11.15
N PHE A 45 -14.03 -16.60 10.87
CA PHE A 45 -15.17 -16.02 10.20
C PHE A 45 -14.85 -15.90 8.72
N GLY A 46 -15.23 -16.95 7.98
CA GLY A 46 -15.02 -17.06 6.54
C GLY A 46 -16.32 -17.32 5.78
N ILE A 47 -16.16 -17.46 4.46
CA ILE A 47 -17.23 -17.86 3.55
C ILE A 47 -17.18 -19.39 3.40
N ASN A 48 -18.26 -20.09 3.73
CA ASN A 48 -18.39 -21.53 3.59
C ASN A 48 -19.54 -21.90 2.63
N SER A 49 -19.49 -23.12 2.09
CA SER A 49 -20.41 -23.63 1.05
C SER A 49 -21.85 -23.84 1.52
N GLU A 50 -22.09 -23.78 2.83
CA GLU A 50 -23.42 -23.96 3.43
C GLU A 50 -24.22 -22.65 3.53
N LEU A 51 -23.62 -21.50 3.18
CA LEU A 51 -24.29 -20.20 3.21
C LEU A 51 -25.21 -20.04 2.00
N SER A 52 -26.35 -19.40 2.22
CA SER A 52 -27.13 -18.86 1.11
C SER A 52 -26.34 -17.75 0.40
N GLU A 53 -26.64 -17.50 -0.87
CA GLU A 53 -25.97 -16.47 -1.68
C GLU A 53 -25.96 -15.10 -1.00
N ASN A 54 -27.10 -14.70 -0.42
CA ASN A 54 -27.22 -13.45 0.33
C ASN A 54 -26.33 -13.40 1.58
N GLN A 55 -26.21 -14.53 2.30
CA GLN A 55 -25.35 -14.61 3.48
C GLN A 55 -23.86 -14.59 3.10
N ALA A 56 -23.50 -15.27 2.01
CA ALA A 56 -22.13 -15.26 1.48
C ALA A 56 -21.72 -13.85 1.04
N LEU A 57 -22.58 -13.13 0.32
CA LEU A 57 -22.34 -11.75 -0.09
C LEU A 57 -22.21 -10.81 1.12
N ALA A 58 -23.11 -10.91 2.10
CA ALA A 58 -23.05 -10.10 3.31
C ALA A 58 -21.75 -10.35 4.09
N ARG A 59 -21.33 -11.61 4.25
CA ARG A 59 -20.04 -11.94 4.89
C ARG A 59 -18.85 -11.43 4.10
N PHE A 60 -18.86 -11.57 2.78
CA PHE A 60 -17.81 -11.02 1.91
C PHE A 60 -17.64 -9.52 2.14
N LEU A 61 -18.73 -8.76 2.10
CA LEU A 61 -18.71 -7.31 2.32
C LEU A 61 -18.17 -6.95 3.70
N ILE A 62 -18.62 -7.64 4.75
CA ILE A 62 -18.14 -7.43 6.12
C ILE A 62 -16.64 -7.69 6.22
N ILE A 63 -16.16 -8.80 5.64
CA ILE A 63 -14.73 -9.17 5.66
C ILE A 63 -13.88 -8.13 4.93
N VAL A 64 -14.32 -7.70 3.74
CA VAL A 64 -13.62 -6.70 2.94
C VAL A 64 -13.57 -5.36 3.69
N ILE A 65 -14.68 -4.90 4.25
CA ILE A 65 -14.74 -3.64 5.00
C ILE A 65 -13.82 -3.69 6.22
N LEU A 66 -13.89 -4.76 7.03
CA LEU A 66 -13.07 -4.88 8.23
C LEU A 66 -11.58 -4.98 7.90
N LYS A 67 -11.19 -5.75 6.89
CA LYS A 67 -9.80 -5.81 6.42
C LYS A 67 -9.34 -4.47 5.85
N ALA A 68 -10.19 -3.78 5.09
CA ALA A 68 -9.86 -2.45 4.57
C ALA A 68 -9.63 -1.43 5.69
N ILE A 69 -10.49 -1.41 6.72
CA ILE A 69 -10.31 -0.55 7.90
C ILE A 69 -9.01 -0.90 8.63
N TRP A 70 -8.79 -2.19 8.90
CA TRP A 70 -7.58 -2.67 9.57
C TRP A 70 -6.31 -2.22 8.85
N VAL A 71 -6.25 -2.49 7.56
CA VAL A 71 -5.10 -2.14 6.72
C VAL A 71 -4.93 -0.63 6.58
N SER A 72 -6.03 0.11 6.46
CA SER A 72 -5.97 1.57 6.37
C SER A 72 -5.45 2.20 7.67
N PHE A 73 -5.81 1.63 8.82
CA PHE A 73 -5.28 2.05 10.11
C PHE A 73 -3.76 1.87 10.19
N PHE A 74 -3.25 0.70 9.83
CA PHE A 74 -1.80 0.45 9.81
C PHE A 74 -1.07 1.25 8.73
N GLY A 75 -1.67 1.41 7.55
CA GLY A 75 -1.13 2.26 6.49
C GLY A 75 -1.02 3.73 6.91
N ALA A 76 -2.05 4.26 7.56
CA ALA A 76 -2.05 5.62 8.10
C ALA A 76 -1.02 5.80 9.22
N LEU A 77 -0.86 4.79 10.08
CA LEU A 77 0.15 4.81 11.15
C LEU A 77 1.57 4.81 10.59
N ALA A 78 1.86 3.92 9.62
CA ALA A 78 3.14 3.88 8.94
C ALA A 78 3.46 5.20 8.23
N TYR A 79 2.49 5.75 7.48
CA TYR A 79 2.64 7.07 6.85
C TYR A 79 2.91 8.17 7.88
N SER A 80 2.14 8.20 8.97
CA SER A 80 2.30 9.22 10.03
C SER A 80 3.69 9.16 10.67
N LEU A 81 4.23 7.95 10.87
CA LEU A 81 5.58 7.77 11.38
C LEU A 81 6.64 8.30 10.40
N ILE A 82 6.51 7.98 9.11
CA ILE A 82 7.43 8.49 8.07
C ILE A 82 7.38 10.02 8.02
N ALA A 83 6.17 10.60 8.00
CA ALA A 83 5.98 12.04 7.97
C ALA A 83 6.57 12.73 9.21
N PHE A 84 6.38 12.15 10.39
CA PHE A 84 6.94 12.67 11.64
C PHE A 84 8.48 12.70 11.60
N VAL A 85 9.12 11.61 11.14
CA VAL A 85 10.58 11.54 11.03
C VAL A 85 11.12 12.51 9.98
N HIS A 86 10.41 12.68 8.86
CA HIS A 86 10.76 13.68 7.82
C HIS A 86 10.73 15.11 8.38
N ILE A 87 9.67 15.46 9.11
CA ILE A 87 9.52 16.80 9.70
C ILE A 87 10.58 17.08 10.78
N MET A 88 10.95 16.07 11.60
CA MET A 88 11.88 16.27 12.72
C MET A 88 13.36 16.15 12.35
N GLY A 89 13.69 15.36 11.33
CA GLY A 89 15.06 14.94 11.09
C GLY A 89 15.65 15.48 9.79
N SER A 90 15.14 15.00 8.66
CA SER A 90 15.75 15.26 7.36
C SER A 90 14.77 15.08 6.22
N GLU A 91 14.85 15.99 5.24
CA GLU A 91 14.08 15.98 4.00
C GLU A 91 14.34 14.75 3.11
N ILE A 92 15.38 13.96 3.41
CA ILE A 92 15.76 12.76 2.64
C ILE A 92 14.94 11.53 3.00
N VAL A 93 14.21 11.55 4.13
CA VAL A 93 13.51 10.37 4.67
C VAL A 93 12.44 9.88 3.69
N VAL A 94 11.59 10.78 3.20
CA VAL A 94 10.52 10.41 2.27
C VAL A 94 11.06 9.88 0.92
N PRO A 95 12.03 10.55 0.25
CA PRO A 95 12.68 10.01 -0.95
C PRO A 95 13.32 8.62 -0.74
N LEU A 96 13.94 8.40 0.41
CA LEU A 96 14.57 7.12 0.74
C LEU A 96 13.52 6.00 0.89
N CYS A 97 12.44 6.25 1.64
CA CYS A 97 11.33 5.30 1.77
C CYS A 97 10.68 4.99 0.41
N ALA A 98 10.45 6.02 -0.42
CA ALA A 98 9.92 5.82 -1.77
C ALA A 98 10.85 4.96 -2.64
N SER A 99 12.15 5.20 -2.57
CA SER A 99 13.16 4.42 -3.29
C SER A 99 13.16 2.95 -2.88
N ILE A 100 13.06 2.67 -1.57
CA ILE A 100 12.92 1.31 -1.04
C ILE A 100 11.67 0.63 -1.61
N PHE A 101 10.54 1.33 -1.65
CA PHE A 101 9.31 0.79 -2.24
C PHE A 101 9.45 0.51 -3.74
N PHE A 102 10.11 1.37 -4.50
CA PHE A 102 10.38 1.10 -5.92
C PHE A 102 11.29 -0.11 -6.11
N VAL A 103 12.30 -0.32 -5.26
CA VAL A 103 13.13 -1.53 -5.30
C VAL A 103 12.27 -2.78 -5.11
N PHE A 104 11.40 -2.82 -4.11
CA PHE A 104 10.49 -3.95 -3.90
C PHE A 104 9.51 -4.15 -5.05
N ALA A 105 8.98 -3.07 -5.63
CA ALA A 105 8.11 -3.14 -6.80
C ALA A 105 8.83 -3.78 -8.00
N LEU A 106 10.07 -3.36 -8.28
CA LEU A 106 10.86 -3.89 -9.40
C LEU A 106 11.26 -5.35 -9.17
N ILE A 107 11.66 -5.72 -7.94
CA ILE A 107 11.94 -7.14 -7.59
C ILE A 107 10.73 -8.02 -7.95
N GLY A 108 9.53 -7.58 -7.59
CA GLY A 108 8.30 -8.32 -7.86
C GLY A 108 7.89 -8.33 -9.34
N PHE A 109 8.15 -7.26 -10.10
CA PHE A 109 7.86 -7.20 -11.54
C PHE A 109 8.79 -8.05 -12.39
N PHE A 110 10.07 -8.12 -12.03
CA PHE A 110 11.06 -8.88 -12.78
C PHE A 110 11.13 -10.36 -12.37
N ASP A 111 10.23 -10.81 -11.48
CA ASP A 111 10.12 -12.20 -11.00
C ASP A 111 11.50 -12.77 -10.59
N ILE A 112 12.30 -11.92 -9.92
CA ILE A 112 13.64 -12.30 -9.46
C ILE A 112 13.49 -13.50 -8.54
N GLN A 113 14.30 -14.53 -8.75
CA GLN A 113 14.24 -15.75 -7.95
C GLN A 113 14.63 -15.43 -6.50
N ILE A 114 13.63 -15.35 -5.64
CA ILE A 114 13.80 -15.18 -4.20
C ILE A 114 14.06 -16.58 -3.59
N PRO A 115 14.95 -16.71 -2.59
CA PRO A 115 15.18 -17.97 -1.88
C PRO A 115 13.88 -18.59 -1.35
N GLN A 116 13.81 -19.92 -1.33
CA GLN A 116 12.59 -20.66 -0.95
C GLN A 116 12.22 -20.49 0.53
N GLU A 117 13.16 -20.02 1.35
CA GLU A 117 12.95 -19.69 2.76
C GLU A 117 12.09 -18.44 2.95
N VAL A 118 11.93 -17.61 1.91
CA VAL A 118 11.11 -16.40 1.97
C VAL A 118 9.65 -16.78 1.65
N PRO A 119 8.68 -16.38 2.49
CA PRO A 119 7.27 -16.66 2.24
C PRO A 119 6.85 -16.10 0.88
N LYS A 120 5.99 -16.85 0.17
CA LYS A 120 5.46 -16.42 -1.12
C LYS A 120 4.61 -15.15 -0.91
N ILE A 121 5.13 -14.03 -1.41
CA ILE A 121 4.43 -12.75 -1.42
C ILE A 121 3.58 -12.70 -2.69
N GLU A 122 2.31 -12.33 -2.56
CA GLU A 122 1.43 -12.13 -3.70
C GLU A 122 1.98 -11.04 -4.62
N LYS A 123 1.99 -11.30 -5.94
CA LYS A 123 2.55 -10.37 -6.96
C LYS A 123 1.88 -8.99 -6.90
N PHE A 124 0.65 -8.92 -6.40
CA PHE A 124 -0.09 -7.67 -6.20
C PHE A 124 0.61 -6.68 -5.25
N TRP A 125 1.42 -7.16 -4.30
CA TRP A 125 2.24 -6.30 -3.43
C TRP A 125 3.23 -5.43 -4.21
N SER A 126 3.77 -5.92 -5.33
CA SER A 126 4.69 -5.15 -6.18
C SER A 126 4.01 -3.89 -6.74
N TYR A 127 2.75 -4.02 -7.17
CA TYR A 127 1.94 -2.88 -7.61
C TYR A 127 1.60 -1.95 -6.45
N CYS A 128 1.30 -2.51 -5.27
CA CYS A 128 1.07 -1.73 -4.07
C CYS A 128 2.30 -0.89 -3.71
N PHE A 129 3.51 -1.48 -3.69
CA PHE A 129 4.74 -0.75 -3.43
C PHE A 129 5.03 0.33 -4.47
N LEU A 130 4.76 0.05 -5.76
CA LEU A 130 4.90 1.07 -6.81
C LEU A 130 4.01 2.29 -6.52
N VAL A 131 2.72 2.05 -6.25
CA VAL A 131 1.77 3.12 -5.96
C VAL A 131 2.13 3.87 -4.68
N TRP A 132 2.54 3.16 -3.63
CA TRP A 132 2.97 3.79 -2.39
C TRP A 132 4.26 4.61 -2.54
N GLY A 133 5.18 4.21 -3.42
CA GLY A 133 6.36 5.00 -3.74
C GLY A 133 5.99 6.34 -4.37
N PHE A 134 5.09 6.34 -5.36
CA PHE A 134 4.58 7.57 -5.97
C PHE A 134 3.75 8.43 -5.00
N PHE A 135 2.98 7.80 -4.11
CA PHE A 135 2.22 8.48 -3.06
C PHE A 135 3.15 9.23 -2.10
N LEU A 136 4.20 8.57 -1.61
CA LEU A 136 5.18 9.19 -0.70
C LEU A 136 5.86 10.39 -1.34
N LEU A 137 6.34 10.26 -2.59
CA LEU A 137 6.93 11.38 -3.31
C LEU A 137 5.97 12.55 -3.51
N ASN A 138 4.68 12.28 -3.73
CA ASN A 138 3.72 13.37 -3.84
C ASN A 138 3.54 14.13 -2.52
N VAL A 139 3.42 13.39 -1.42
CA VAL A 139 3.14 13.97 -0.12
C VAL A 139 4.36 14.70 0.44
N LYS A 140 5.58 14.30 0.03
CA LYS A 140 6.81 15.08 0.29
C LYS A 140 6.63 16.56 -0.06
N ASP A 141 6.17 16.85 -1.27
CA ASP A 141 6.00 18.23 -1.75
C ASP A 141 5.04 19.02 -0.85
N GLN A 142 4.04 18.35 -0.28
CA GLN A 142 3.10 18.95 0.67
C GLN A 142 3.71 19.13 2.08
N LEU A 143 4.55 18.19 2.51
CA LEU A 143 5.23 18.27 3.80
C LEU A 143 6.26 19.39 3.82
N ASP A 144 7.05 19.54 2.76
CA ASP A 144 8.09 20.58 2.66
C ASP A 144 7.47 21.99 2.68
N LEU A 145 6.36 22.21 1.95
CA LEU A 145 5.61 23.47 2.00
C LEU A 145 5.12 23.84 3.41
N ASN A 146 4.75 22.85 4.23
CA ASN A 146 4.29 23.08 5.60
C ASN A 146 5.44 23.37 6.58
N ILE A 147 6.66 22.94 6.27
CA ILE A 147 7.86 23.25 7.05
C ILE A 147 8.30 24.69 6.74
N ASP A 148 8.39 25.05 5.46
CA ASP A 148 8.81 26.39 5.03
C ASP A 148 7.83 27.49 5.47
N GLY A 149 6.51 27.22 5.41
CA GLY A 149 5.48 28.15 5.87
C GLY A 149 5.41 28.36 7.40
N LYS A 150 6.11 27.53 8.20
CA LYS A 150 6.26 27.74 9.65
C LYS A 150 7.53 28.52 10.01
N ALA A 151 8.45 28.70 9.07
CA ALA A 151 9.70 29.43 9.26
C ALA A 151 9.59 30.92 8.87
N SER A 152 8.46 31.35 8.31
CA SER A 152 8.10 32.75 7.99
C SER A 152 7.22 33.39 9.06
#